data_AF-A0A9P8ZBR9-F1
#
_entry.id   AF-A0A9P8ZBR9-F1
#
_cell.length_a   1.000
_cell.length_b   1.000
_cell.length_c   1.000
_cell.angle_alpha   90.00
_cell.angle_beta   90.00
_cell.angle_gamma   90.00
#
_symmetry.space_group_name_H-M   'P 1'
#
loop_
_entity.id
_entity.type
_entity.pdbx_description
1 polymer ?
#
loop_
_entity_poly.entity_id
_entity_poly.type
_entity_poly.pdbx_seq_one_letter_code
_entity_poly.pdbx_strand_id
1 'polypeptide(L)'
;MVRRLSADSLQAARVQLSLERRRRSAARLMVICAPNRNGISSCSWHATRNKPNAYHARQAQSGYLNCGCSQNEALFEESLARAGVGSISTGRERLHPDIRRALLATLEKKYGYVDGDFEIDTTGTWVPGQEPDVWETCLRIGSH
;
A
#
# COMPACT_ATOMS: atom_id res chain seq x y z
N MET A 1 22.78 -5.77 29.92
CA MET A 1 23.20 -7.08 29.37
C MET A 1 22.29 -7.38 28.17
N VAL A 2 22.72 -7.09 26.94
CA VAL A 2 21.88 -7.29 25.74
C VAL A 2 21.93 -8.77 25.37
N ARG A 3 20.84 -9.51 25.59
CA ARG A 3 20.71 -10.90 25.12
C ARG A 3 20.79 -10.90 23.59
N ARG A 4 21.86 -11.47 23.02
CA ARG A 4 21.90 -11.76 21.59
C ARG A 4 20.87 -12.84 21.29
N LEU A 5 19.96 -12.56 20.37
CA LEU A 5 19.05 -13.56 19.82
C LEU A 5 19.87 -14.60 19.05
N SER A 6 19.45 -15.86 19.08
CA SER A 6 20.04 -16.90 18.24
C SER A 6 19.74 -16.62 16.76
N ALA A 7 20.54 -17.19 15.86
CA ALA A 7 20.30 -17.10 14.42
C ALA A 7 18.88 -17.59 14.04
N ASP A 8 18.42 -18.66 14.70
CA ASP A 8 17.08 -19.22 14.49
C ASP A 8 15.98 -18.26 14.90
N SER A 9 16.14 -17.55 16.03
CA SER A 9 15.17 -16.53 16.46
C SER A 9 15.09 -15.35 15.50
N LEU A 10 16.23 -14.92 14.94
CA LEU A 10 16.26 -13.86 13.93
C LEU A 10 15.61 -14.29 12.62
N GLN A 11 15.83 -15.54 12.21
CA GLN A 11 15.20 -16.09 11.01
C GLN A 11 13.68 -16.24 11.19
N ALA A 12 13.23 -16.73 12.34
CA ALA A 12 11.81 -16.82 12.66
C ALA A 12 11.13 -15.44 12.65
N ALA A 13 11.77 -14.42 13.23
CA ALA A 13 11.24 -13.05 13.22
C ALA A 13 11.10 -12.49 11.78
N ARG A 14 12.07 -12.75 10.89
CA ARG A 14 12.00 -12.33 9.49
C ARG A 14 10.87 -13.02 8.73
N VAL A 15 10.68 -14.32 8.95
CA VAL A 15 9.59 -15.08 8.32
C VAL A 15 8.24 -14.55 8.79
N GLN A 16 8.11 -14.31 10.10
CA GLN A 16 6.90 -13.75 10.69
C GLN A 16 6.57 -12.38 10.10
N LEU A 17 7.54 -11.47 10.04
CA LEU A 17 7.37 -10.14 9.45
C LEU A 17 6.97 -10.22 7.96
N SER A 18 7.55 -11.16 7.21
CA SER A 18 7.15 -11.40 5.81
C SER A 18 5.70 -11.85 5.69
N LEU A 19 5.23 -12.71 6.58
CA LEU A 19 3.84 -13.18 6.59
C LEU A 19 2.88 -12.05 6.96
N GLU A 20 3.20 -11.29 8.00
CA GLU A 20 2.45 -10.11 8.42
C GLU A 20 2.33 -9.10 7.29
N ARG A 21 3.43 -8.84 6.58
CA ARG A 21 3.43 -7.95 5.42
C ARG A 21 2.47 -8.42 4.34
N ARG A 22 2.48 -9.71 3.99
CA ARG A 22 1.54 -10.27 3.01
C ARG A 22 0.09 -10.12 3.44
N ARG A 23 -0.21 -10.41 4.72
CA ARG A 23 -1.56 -10.24 5.30
C ARG A 23 -2.02 -8.79 5.18
N ARG A 24 -1.17 -7.85 5.59
CA ARG A 24 -1.44 -6.41 5.49
C ARG A 24 -1.67 -5.96 4.05
N SER A 25 -0.78 -6.32 3.12
CA SER A 25 -0.92 -5.92 1.71
C SER A 25 -2.20 -6.49 1.09
N ALA A 26 -2.54 -7.75 1.39
CA ALA A 26 -3.79 -8.36 0.93
C ALA A 26 -5.03 -7.61 1.44
N ALA A 27 -5.07 -7.27 2.73
CA ALA A 27 -6.16 -6.48 3.30
C ALA A 27 -6.23 -5.07 2.67
N ARG A 28 -5.09 -4.41 2.49
CA ARG A 28 -5.00 -3.09 1.84
C ARG A 28 -5.50 -3.10 0.40
N LEU A 29 -5.18 -4.13 -0.38
CA LEU A 29 -5.70 -4.26 -1.74
C LEU A 29 -7.23 -4.30 -1.75
N MET A 30 -7.82 -5.05 -0.84
CA MET A 30 -9.28 -5.17 -0.75
C MET A 30 -9.94 -3.87 -0.24
N VAL A 31 -9.23 -3.05 0.53
CA VAL A 31 -9.74 -1.77 1.04
C VAL A 31 -9.56 -0.64 0.03
N ILE A 32 -8.37 -0.51 -0.56
CA ILE A 32 -7.95 0.64 -1.39
C ILE A 32 -8.29 0.41 -2.87
N CYS A 33 -8.12 -0.82 -3.35
CA CYS A 33 -8.25 -1.15 -4.78
C CYS A 33 -9.63 -1.75 -5.13
N ALA A 34 -10.54 -1.87 -4.16
CA ALA A 34 -11.87 -2.40 -4.41
C ALA A 34 -12.64 -1.54 -5.42
N PRO A 35 -13.35 -2.17 -6.37
CA PRO A 35 -14.24 -1.44 -7.25
C PRO A 35 -15.47 -0.95 -6.46
N ASN A 36 -15.96 0.23 -6.83
CA ASN A 36 -17.23 0.72 -6.33
C ASN A 36 -18.42 -0.09 -6.89
N ARG A 37 -19.65 0.29 -6.52
CA ARG A 37 -20.89 -0.35 -6.99
C ARG A 37 -21.02 -0.46 -8.52
N ASN A 38 -20.40 0.47 -9.25
CA ASN A 38 -20.43 0.49 -10.72
C ASN A 38 -19.33 -0.39 -11.34
N GLY A 39 -18.51 -1.07 -10.53
CA GLY A 39 -17.40 -1.87 -11.03
C GLY A 39 -16.17 -1.06 -11.45
N ILE A 40 -16.04 0.18 -10.95
CA ILE A 40 -14.90 1.07 -11.23
C ILE A 40 -13.99 1.13 -9.99
N SER A 41 -12.70 0.83 -10.17
CA SER A 41 -11.64 1.06 -9.19
C SER A 41 -10.67 2.13 -9.70
N SER A 42 -10.22 3.02 -8.84
CA SER A 42 -9.29 4.10 -9.22
C SER A 42 -8.37 4.42 -8.05
N CYS A 43 -7.11 4.78 -8.32
CA CYS A 43 -6.24 5.28 -7.26
C CYS A 43 -6.75 6.64 -6.78
N SER A 44 -6.40 6.99 -5.55
CA SER A 44 -6.89 8.21 -4.89
C SER A 44 -6.53 9.48 -5.66
N TRP A 45 -5.37 9.54 -6.34
CA TRP A 45 -5.03 10.70 -7.20
C TRP A 45 -5.97 10.87 -8.39
N HIS A 46 -6.31 9.79 -9.12
CA HIS A 46 -7.24 9.87 -10.26
C HIS A 46 -8.67 10.15 -9.80
N ALA A 47 -9.09 9.53 -8.69
CA ALA A 47 -10.40 9.74 -8.10
C ALA A 47 -10.62 11.20 -7.68
N THR A 48 -9.65 11.79 -6.96
CA THR A 48 -9.75 13.19 -6.49
C THR A 48 -9.76 14.23 -7.62
N ARG A 49 -9.21 13.90 -8.79
CA ARG A 49 -9.16 14.79 -9.97
C ARG A 49 -10.22 14.49 -11.01
N ASN A 50 -11.09 13.52 -10.74
CA ASN A 50 -12.10 13.04 -11.68
C ASN A 50 -11.53 12.78 -13.09
N LYS A 51 -10.35 12.15 -13.14
CA LYS A 51 -9.68 11.83 -14.40
C LYS A 51 -10.39 10.67 -15.08
N PRO A 52 -10.42 10.64 -16.43
CA PRO A 52 -11.04 9.54 -17.17
C PRO A 52 -10.33 8.23 -16.87
N ASN A 53 -11.10 7.14 -16.86
CA ASN A 53 -10.58 5.80 -16.72
C ASN A 53 -9.92 5.32 -18.02
N ALA A 54 -8.85 4.55 -17.87
CA ALA A 54 -8.19 3.86 -18.98
C ALA A 54 -8.98 2.61 -19.44
N TYR A 55 -9.67 1.95 -18.49
CA TYR A 55 -10.46 0.74 -18.76
C TYR A 55 -11.92 0.94 -18.32
N HIS A 56 -12.88 0.40 -19.08
CA HIS A 56 -14.29 0.41 -18.69
C HIS A 56 -14.53 -0.46 -17.44
N ALA A 57 -15.70 -0.30 -16.82
CA ALA A 57 -16.08 -1.01 -15.59
C ALA A 57 -15.83 -2.53 -15.70
N ARG A 58 -15.16 -3.09 -14.68
CA ARG A 58 -14.80 -4.51 -14.58
C ARG A 58 -13.93 -5.05 -15.73
N GLN A 59 -13.32 -4.17 -16.54
CA GLN A 59 -12.41 -4.55 -17.64
C GLN A 59 -10.93 -4.29 -17.36
N ALA A 60 -10.58 -3.77 -16.17
CA ALA A 60 -9.17 -3.65 -15.79
C ALA A 60 -8.55 -5.06 -15.63
N GLN A 61 -7.33 -5.22 -16.13
CA GLN A 61 -6.58 -6.47 -15.99
C GLN A 61 -6.29 -6.75 -14.51
N SER A 62 -6.16 -8.05 -14.15
CA SER A 62 -5.68 -8.44 -12.82
C SER A 62 -4.36 -7.73 -12.47
N GLY A 63 -4.30 -7.14 -11.28
CA GLY A 63 -3.18 -6.30 -10.83
C GLY A 63 -3.27 -4.83 -11.22
N TYR A 64 -4.32 -4.41 -11.95
CA TYR A 64 -4.54 -3.02 -12.37
C TYR A 64 -5.91 -2.48 -11.95
N LEU A 65 -5.99 -1.14 -11.87
CA LEU A 65 -7.22 -0.39 -11.62
C LEU A 65 -7.80 0.16 -12.93
N ASN A 66 -9.08 0.54 -12.93
CA ASN A 66 -9.70 1.17 -14.11
C ASN A 66 -9.01 2.47 -14.55
N CYS A 67 -8.37 3.18 -13.63
CA CYS A 67 -7.60 4.38 -13.95
C CYS A 67 -6.24 4.09 -14.62
N GLY A 68 -5.87 2.83 -14.86
CA GLY A 68 -4.62 2.44 -15.50
C GLY A 68 -3.41 2.30 -14.56
N CYS A 69 -3.57 2.61 -13.28
CA CYS A 69 -2.54 2.37 -12.27
C CYS A 69 -2.49 0.90 -11.87
N SER A 70 -1.30 0.39 -11.54
CA SER A 70 -1.19 -0.92 -10.91
C SER A 70 -1.64 -0.87 -9.45
N GLN A 71 -1.99 -2.02 -8.90
CA GLN A 71 -2.31 -2.18 -7.49
C GLN A 71 -1.13 -1.77 -6.59
N ASN A 72 0.11 -2.11 -6.97
CA ASN A 72 1.31 -1.68 -6.24
C ASN A 72 1.48 -0.17 -6.25
N GLU A 73 1.21 0.51 -7.38
CA GLU A 73 1.25 1.96 -7.47
C GLU A 73 0.22 2.62 -6.54
N ALA A 74 -0.96 2.03 -6.40
CA ALA A 74 -2.01 2.53 -5.50
C ALA A 74 -1.67 2.31 -4.02
N LEU A 75 -1.13 1.13 -3.67
CA LEU A 75 -0.63 0.87 -2.32
C LEU A 75 0.49 1.84 -1.93
N PHE A 76 1.45 2.04 -2.85
CA PHE A 76 2.56 2.96 -2.66
C PHE A 76 2.09 4.40 -2.49
N GLU A 77 1.12 4.84 -3.30
CA GLU A 77 0.51 6.17 -3.16
C GLU A 77 -0.10 6.37 -1.76
N GLU A 78 -0.82 5.37 -1.25
CA GLU A 78 -1.40 5.43 0.09
C GLU A 78 -0.34 5.40 1.19
N SER A 79 0.75 4.65 1.03
CA SER A 79 1.86 4.67 2.00
C SER A 79 2.53 6.04 2.04
N LEU A 80 2.77 6.66 0.89
CA LEU A 80 3.30 8.02 0.82
C LEU A 80 2.36 9.04 1.49
N ALA A 81 1.06 8.96 1.21
CA ALA A 81 0.08 9.85 1.83
C ALA A 81 0.07 9.72 3.36
N ARG A 82 0.11 8.49 3.88
CA ARG A 82 0.18 8.22 5.33
C ARG A 82 1.50 8.67 5.96
N ALA A 83 2.60 8.65 5.21
CA ALA A 83 3.89 9.22 5.61
C ALA A 83 3.95 10.76 5.48
N GLY A 84 2.83 11.43 5.15
CA GLY A 84 2.75 12.89 5.02
C GLY A 84 3.24 13.44 3.68
N VAL A 85 3.56 12.57 2.72
CA VAL A 85 3.96 12.92 1.36
C VAL A 85 2.72 12.94 0.47
N GLY A 86 2.24 14.13 0.14
CA GLY A 86 1.04 14.30 -0.70
C GLY A 86 -0.27 13.89 -0.02
N SER A 87 -0.37 14.06 1.30
CA SER A 87 -1.62 13.80 2.02
C SER A 87 -2.69 14.85 1.72
N ILE A 88 -3.90 14.39 1.38
CA ILE A 88 -5.08 15.24 1.22
C ILE A 88 -5.40 15.96 2.54
N SER A 89 -5.23 15.29 3.68
CA SER A 89 -5.50 15.88 5.00
C SER A 89 -4.58 17.03 5.36
N THR A 90 -3.43 17.16 4.70
CA THR A 90 -2.48 18.27 4.88
C THR A 90 -2.56 19.31 3.76
N GLY A 91 -3.56 19.20 2.87
CA GLY A 91 -3.69 20.08 1.70
C GLY A 91 -2.56 19.91 0.67
N ARG A 92 -1.74 18.85 0.81
CA ARG A 92 -0.63 18.57 -0.10
C ARG A 92 -1.09 17.71 -1.27
N GLU A 93 -0.58 18.04 -2.44
CA GLU A 93 -0.91 17.32 -3.66
C GLU A 93 -0.32 15.91 -3.65
N ARG A 94 -1.15 14.87 -3.85
CA ARG A 94 -0.67 13.51 -4.14
C ARG A 94 0.27 13.54 -5.35
N LEU A 95 1.34 12.74 -5.30
CA LEU A 95 2.31 12.69 -6.40
C LEU A 95 1.63 12.29 -7.72
N HIS A 96 2.01 12.99 -8.78
CA HIS A 96 1.61 12.64 -10.15
C HIS A 96 1.95 11.17 -10.47
N PRO A 97 1.08 10.42 -11.18
CA PRO A 97 1.30 9.01 -11.49
C PRO A 97 2.66 8.69 -12.11
N ASP A 98 3.15 9.52 -13.04
CA ASP A 98 4.44 9.27 -13.71
C ASP A 98 5.64 9.35 -12.76
N ILE A 99 5.66 10.35 -11.89
CA ILE A 99 6.72 10.51 -10.88
C ILE A 99 6.63 9.37 -9.86
N ARG A 100 5.40 9.06 -9.41
CA ARG A 100 5.14 7.96 -8.47
C ARG A 100 5.61 6.61 -9.02
N ARG A 101 5.30 6.31 -10.28
CA ARG A 101 5.72 5.08 -10.96
C ARG A 101 7.24 4.97 -11.05
N ALA A 102 7.90 6.05 -11.48
CA ALA A 102 9.36 6.09 -11.58
C ALA A 102 10.04 5.92 -10.22
N LEU A 103 9.48 6.55 -9.17
CA LEU A 103 9.97 6.43 -7.81
C LEU A 103 9.79 5.00 -7.28
N LEU A 104 8.60 4.42 -7.42
CA LEU A 104 8.33 3.04 -7.00
C LEU A 104 9.28 2.05 -7.68
N ALA A 105 9.41 2.12 -9.00
CA ALA A 105 10.31 1.25 -9.76
C ALA A 105 11.77 1.40 -9.32
N THR A 106 12.19 2.62 -8.96
CA THR A 106 13.53 2.86 -8.42
C THR A 106 13.71 2.22 -7.05
N LEU A 107 12.73 2.37 -6.16
CA LEU A 107 12.78 1.80 -4.81
C LEU A 107 12.75 0.26 -4.84
N GLU A 108 11.90 -0.34 -5.67
CA GLU A 108 11.85 -1.78 -5.89
C GLU A 108 13.20 -2.29 -6.42
N LYS A 109 13.74 -1.64 -7.46
CA LYS A 109 14.98 -2.10 -8.11
C LYS A 109 16.24 -1.90 -7.26
N LYS A 110 16.34 -0.78 -6.54
CA LYS A 110 17.57 -0.41 -5.81
C LYS A 110 17.57 -0.86 -4.37
N TYR A 111 16.41 -0.91 -3.74
CA TYR A 111 16.27 -1.16 -2.31
C TYR A 111 15.41 -2.38 -1.98
N GLY A 112 14.85 -3.05 -2.99
CA GLY A 112 13.96 -4.19 -2.78
C GLY A 112 12.66 -3.78 -2.10
N TYR A 113 12.20 -2.55 -2.33
CA TYR A 113 11.01 -2.01 -1.66
C TYR A 113 9.82 -2.95 -1.83
N VAL A 114 9.10 -3.13 -0.72
CA VAL A 114 7.85 -3.86 -0.66
C VAL A 114 6.84 -3.07 0.18
N ASP A 115 5.55 -3.24 -0.12
CA ASP A 115 4.49 -2.59 0.67
C ASP A 115 4.67 -2.87 2.17
N GLY A 116 4.49 -1.86 3.02
CA GLY A 116 4.76 -1.94 4.45
C GLY A 116 6.15 -1.45 4.89
N ASP A 117 7.11 -1.21 3.97
CA ASP A 117 8.46 -0.74 4.35
C ASP A 117 8.45 0.62 5.05
N PHE A 118 7.52 1.51 4.71
CA PHE A 118 7.42 2.82 5.35
C PHE A 118 6.75 2.76 6.72
N GLU A 119 6.06 1.68 7.00
CA GLU A 119 5.31 1.45 8.22
C GLU A 119 6.00 0.48 9.18
N ILE A 120 7.24 0.08 8.87
CA ILE A 120 8.12 -0.67 9.77
C ILE A 120 9.21 0.27 10.26
N ASP A 121 9.35 0.38 11.58
CA ASP A 121 10.36 1.23 12.19
C ASP A 121 11.76 0.59 12.17
N THR A 122 12.75 1.32 12.69
CA THR A 122 14.15 0.84 12.76
C THR A 122 14.35 -0.37 13.67
N THR A 123 13.37 -0.68 14.52
CA THR A 123 13.39 -1.87 15.40
C THR A 123 12.80 -3.10 14.72
N GLY A 124 12.21 -2.93 13.54
CA GLY A 124 11.55 -4.01 12.80
C GLY A 124 10.11 -4.26 13.24
N THR A 125 9.50 -3.31 13.96
CA THR A 125 8.10 -3.39 14.37
C THR A 125 7.22 -2.46 13.55
N TRP A 126 5.95 -2.82 13.41
CA TRP A 126 4.95 -1.97 12.77
C TRP A 126 4.77 -0.68 13.57
N VAL A 127 4.70 0.44 12.86
CA VAL A 127 4.22 1.71 13.41
C VAL A 127 2.79 1.50 13.93
N PRO A 128 2.44 2.03 15.11
CA PRO A 128 1.11 1.84 15.68
C PRO A 128 -0.02 2.25 14.71
N GLY A 129 -1.03 1.39 14.57
CA GLY A 129 -2.15 1.60 13.65
C GLY A 129 -1.86 1.21 12.19
N GLN A 130 -0.69 0.64 11.89
CA GLN A 130 -0.33 0.13 10.57
C GLN A 130 -0.16 -1.39 10.52
N GLU A 131 -0.45 -2.08 11.63
CA GLU A 131 -0.37 -3.52 11.77
C GLU A 131 -1.33 -4.25 10.80
N PRO A 132 -1.05 -5.52 10.45
CA PRO A 132 -1.93 -6.31 9.60
C PRO A 132 -3.36 -6.40 10.16
N ASP A 133 -3.51 -6.62 11.46
CA ASP A 133 -4.81 -6.81 12.10
C ASP A 133 -5.70 -5.55 12.03
N VAL A 134 -5.09 -4.36 11.99
CA VAL A 134 -5.81 -3.09 11.80
C VAL A 134 -6.43 -3.06 10.40
N TRP A 135 -5.65 -3.39 9.38
CA TRP A 135 -6.14 -3.40 8.00
C TRP A 135 -7.14 -4.53 7.72
N GLU A 136 -6.96 -5.70 8.32
CA GLU A 136 -7.94 -6.79 8.26
C GLU A 136 -9.26 -6.40 8.96
N THR A 137 -9.18 -5.59 10.02
CA THR A 137 -10.36 -5.03 10.67
C THR A 137 -11.06 -4.00 9.78
N CYS A 138 -10.33 -3.11 9.11
CA CYS A 138 -10.90 -2.18 8.12
C CYS A 138 -11.64 -2.93 7.01
N LEU A 139 -11.09 -4.05 6.52
CA LEU A 139 -11.75 -4.89 5.53
C LEU A 139 -13.09 -5.45 6.04
N ARG A 140 -13.15 -5.89 7.30
CA ARG A 140 -14.37 -6.46 7.91
C ARG A 140 -15.47 -5.43 8.16
N ILE A 141 -15.10 -4.21 8.54
CA ILE A 141 -16.07 -3.14 8.85
C ILE A 141 -16.69 -2.58 7.57
N GLY A 142 -16.04 -2.80 6.42
CA GLY A 142 -16.44 -2.21 5.14
C GLY A 142 -15.86 -0.80 5.03
N SER A 143 -15.19 -0.52 3.92
CA SER A 143 -14.73 0.83 3.59
C SER A 143 -15.96 1.72 3.39
N HIS A 144 -16.21 2.65 4.32
CA HIS A 144 -17.17 3.73 4.13
C HIS A 144 -16.64 4.75 3.11
#